data_AF-A0A401IK23-F1
#
_entry.id   AF-A0A401IK23-F1
#
_cell.length_a   1.000
_cell.length_b   1.000
_cell.length_c   1.000
_cell.angle_alpha   90.00
_cell.angle_beta   90.00
_cell.angle_gamma   90.00
#
_symmetry.space_group_name_H-M   'P 1'
#
loop_
_entity.id
_entity.type
_entity.pdbx_description
1 polymer ?
#
loop_
_entity_poly.entity_id
_entity_poly.type
_entity_poly.pdbx_seq_one_letter_code
_entity_poly.pdbx_strand_id
1 'polypeptide(L)'
;MGKVNGTVNADELLDLVKKAEIEGERIIIEKEGKGQVAIINYADLQYLEALEDARDSELLRQAVAESNGEFYTLEEMLAEKGLTLEDIAREDYE
;
A
#
# COMPACT_ATOMS: atom_id res chain seq x y z
N MET A 1 -14.04 0.11 -14.14
CA MET A 1 -13.75 0.68 -12.82
C MET A 1 -14.69 1.85 -12.62
N GLY A 2 -15.64 1.70 -11.69
CA GLY A 2 -16.63 2.72 -11.37
C GLY A 2 -16.00 3.87 -10.58
N LYS A 3 -16.57 5.08 -10.70
CA LYS A 3 -16.14 6.26 -9.97
C LYS A 3 -17.33 6.95 -9.33
N VAL A 4 -17.22 7.29 -8.06
CA VAL A 4 -18.21 8.06 -7.30
C VAL A 4 -17.53 9.30 -6.76
N ASN A 5 -18.10 10.48 -7.02
CA ASN A 5 -17.53 11.75 -6.56
C ASN A 5 -18.30 12.29 -5.35
N GLY A 6 -17.58 12.59 -4.27
CA GLY A 6 -18.12 13.24 -3.08
C GLY A 6 -18.27 12.32 -1.87
N THR A 7 -19.07 12.78 -0.90
CA THR A 7 -19.34 12.03 0.34
C THR A 7 -20.40 10.97 0.07
N VAL A 8 -20.09 9.73 0.43
CA VAL A 8 -20.99 8.57 0.33
C VAL A 8 -21.63 8.34 1.69
N ASN A 9 -22.96 8.21 1.73
CA ASN A 9 -23.68 7.88 2.96
C ASN A 9 -23.75 6.35 3.20
N ALA A 10 -24.33 5.92 4.32
CA ALA A 10 -24.34 4.50 4.70
C ALA A 10 -25.12 3.60 3.72
N ASP A 11 -26.25 4.06 3.20
CA ASP A 11 -27.08 3.29 2.27
C ASP A 11 -26.38 3.17 0.90
N GLU A 12 -25.83 4.28 0.42
CA GLU A 12 -25.03 4.30 -0.81
C GLU A 12 -23.80 3.38 -0.70
N LEU A 13 -23.12 3.38 0.45
CA LEU A 13 -21.97 2.52 0.69
C LEU A 13 -22.35 1.04 0.60
N LEU A 14 -23.47 0.64 1.19
CA LEU A 14 -23.94 -0.74 1.14
C LEU A 14 -24.20 -1.20 -0.30
N ASP A 15 -24.73 -0.32 -1.15
CA ASP A 15 -24.97 -0.64 -2.56
C ASP A 15 -23.67 -0.74 -3.37
N LEU A 16 -22.67 0.09 -3.07
CA LEU A 16 -21.34 -0.02 -3.67
C LEU A 16 -20.65 -1.32 -3.25
N VAL A 17 -20.79 -1.74 -1.99
CA VAL A 17 -20.26 -3.02 -1.50
C VAL A 17 -20.90 -4.19 -2.25
N LYS A 18 -22.23 -4.20 -2.44
CA LYS A 18 -22.91 -5.25 -3.21
C LYS A 18 -22.42 -5.31 -4.66
N LYS A 19 -22.20 -4.17 -5.30
CA LYS A 19 -21.64 -4.12 -6.67
C LYS A 19 -20.23 -4.71 -6.73
N ALA A 20 -19.40 -4.40 -5.75
CA ALA A 20 -18.07 -5.01 -5.67
C ALA A 20 -18.16 -6.53 -5.45
N GLU A 21 -18.93 -6.97 -4.46
CA GLU A 21 -19.04 -8.38 -4.07
C GLU A 21 -19.71 -9.26 -5.14
N ILE A 22 -20.87 -8.84 -5.66
CA ILE A 22 -21.73 -9.66 -6.52
C ILE A 22 -21.37 -9.46 -7.99
N GLU A 23 -21.19 -8.22 -8.41
CA GLU A 23 -20.96 -7.88 -9.83
C GLU A 23 -19.47 -7.86 -10.18
N GLY A 24 -18.59 -7.93 -9.17
CA GLY A 24 -17.15 -7.83 -9.35
C GLY A 24 -16.67 -6.43 -9.73
N GLU A 25 -17.48 -5.39 -9.47
CA GLU A 25 -17.14 -4.03 -9.87
C GLU A 25 -16.07 -3.44 -8.95
N ARG A 26 -14.93 -3.03 -9.52
CA ARG A 26 -13.92 -2.22 -8.82
C ARG A 26 -14.35 -0.76 -8.84
N ILE A 27 -14.42 -0.12 -7.68
CA ILE A 27 -14.98 1.22 -7.51
C ILE A 27 -13.97 2.13 -6.80
N ILE A 28 -13.86 3.38 -7.25
CA ILE A 28 -13.10 4.43 -6.57
C ILE A 28 -14.06 5.53 -6.10
N ILE A 29 -13.99 5.88 -4.82
CA ILE A 29 -14.60 7.08 -4.27
C ILE A 29 -13.58 8.22 -4.37
N GLU A 30 -13.96 9.29 -5.04
CA GLU A 30 -13.12 10.44 -5.35
C GLU A 30 -13.60 11.69 -4.59
N LYS A 31 -12.64 12.54 -4.22
CA LYS A 31 -12.90 13.92 -3.78
C LYS A 31 -12.08 14.83 -4.66
N GLU A 32 -12.74 15.79 -5.33
CA GLU A 32 -12.10 16.73 -6.26
C GLU A 32 -11.27 16.02 -7.35
N GLY A 33 -11.80 14.89 -7.86
CA GLY A 33 -11.13 14.08 -8.89
C GLY A 33 -9.93 13.27 -8.41
N LYS A 34 -9.62 13.27 -7.10
CA LYS A 34 -8.58 12.43 -6.50
C LYS A 34 -9.20 11.24 -5.80
N GLY A 35 -8.76 10.03 -6.14
CA GLY A 35 -9.18 8.80 -5.46
C GLY A 35 -8.83 8.86 -3.97
N GLN A 36 -9.82 8.61 -3.12
CA GLN A 36 -9.69 8.60 -1.66
C GLN A 36 -9.81 7.17 -1.10
N VAL A 37 -10.73 6.39 -1.66
CA VAL A 37 -11.02 5.01 -1.21
C VAL A 37 -11.26 4.14 -2.44
N ALA A 38 -10.76 2.91 -2.41
CA ALA A 38 -11.10 1.87 -3.38
C ALA A 38 -11.97 0.80 -2.70
N ILE A 39 -13.01 0.34 -3.39
CA ILE A 39 -13.81 -0.81 -2.99
C ILE A 39 -13.61 -1.87 -4.05
N ILE A 40 -13.14 -3.05 -3.62
CA ILE A 40 -12.89 -4.22 -4.46
C ILE A 40 -13.45 -5.45 -3.74
N ASN A 41 -13.73 -6.51 -4.50
CA ASN A 41 -14.06 -7.79 -3.87
C ASN A 41 -12.83 -8.45 -3.24
N TYR A 42 -13.10 -9.45 -2.41
CA TYR A 42 -12.05 -10.17 -1.70
C TYR A 42 -11.10 -10.92 -2.63
N ALA A 43 -11.59 -11.48 -3.74
CA ALA A 43 -10.74 -12.22 -4.69
C ALA A 43 -9.70 -11.31 -5.36
N ASP A 44 -10.08 -10.08 -5.72
CA ASP A 44 -9.18 -9.07 -6.26
C ASP A 44 -8.16 -8.62 -5.20
N LEU A 45 -8.58 -8.47 -3.93
CA LEU A 45 -7.65 -8.18 -2.83
C LEU A 45 -6.58 -9.26 -2.70
N GLN A 46 -6.98 -10.53 -2.64
CA GLN A 46 -6.06 -11.66 -2.55
C GLN A 46 -5.12 -11.75 -3.76
N TYR A 47 -5.63 -11.42 -4.94
CA TYR A 47 -4.81 -11.40 -6.15
C TYR A 47 -3.76 -10.27 -6.11
N LEU A 48 -4.10 -9.10 -5.59
CA LEU A 48 -3.15 -8.01 -5.38
C LEU A 48 -2.06 -8.41 -4.38
N GLU A 49 -2.43 -8.97 -3.23
CA GLU A 49 -1.48 -9.46 -2.23
C GLU A 49 -0.52 -10.50 -2.81
N ALA A 50 -1.03 -11.46 -3.58
CA ALA A 50 -0.19 -12.49 -4.22
C ALA A 50 0.79 -11.90 -5.26
N LEU A 51 0.41 -10.84 -5.96
CA LEU A 51 1.30 -10.14 -6.89
C LEU A 51 2.40 -9.38 -6.16
N GLU A 52 2.06 -8.72 -5.06
CA GLU A 52 3.01 -8.00 -4.20
C GLU A 52 4.00 -8.98 -3.57
N ASP A 53 3.53 -10.06 -2.97
CA ASP A 53 4.36 -11.12 -2.40
C ASP A 53 5.37 -11.69 -3.40
N ALA A 54 4.89 -11.95 -4.64
CA ALA A 54 5.75 -12.47 -5.71
C ALA A 54 6.82 -11.44 -6.12
N ARG A 55 6.45 -10.16 -6.20
CA ARG A 55 7.35 -9.05 -6.56
C ARG A 55 8.40 -8.82 -5.48
N ASP A 56 7.98 -8.76 -4.21
CA ASP A 56 8.87 -8.53 -3.07
C ASP A 56 9.84 -9.69 -2.88
N SER A 57 9.35 -10.92 -3.05
CA SER A 57 10.20 -12.12 -3.03
C SER A 57 11.27 -12.09 -4.13
N GLU A 58 10.93 -11.58 -5.33
CA GLU A 58 11.89 -11.44 -6.41
C GLU A 58 12.92 -10.34 -6.13
N LEU A 59 12.47 -9.18 -5.65
CA LEU A 59 13.37 -8.08 -5.27
C LEU A 59 14.32 -8.51 -4.16
N LEU A 60 13.85 -9.26 -3.17
CA LEU A 60 14.69 -9.81 -2.11
C LEU A 60 15.75 -10.78 -2.67
N ARG A 61 15.35 -11.71 -3.56
CA ARG A 61 16.30 -12.63 -4.21
C ARG A 61 17.37 -11.86 -5.00
N GLN A 62 16.95 -10.83 -5.73
CA GLN A 62 17.87 -9.98 -6.48
C GLN A 62 18.83 -9.23 -5.54
N ALA A 63 18.33 -8.58 -4.49
CA ALA A 63 19.16 -7.86 -3.53
C ALA A 63 20.17 -8.78 -2.82
N VAL A 64 19.77 -10.02 -2.50
CA VAL A 64 20.69 -11.02 -1.94
C VAL A 64 21.76 -11.44 -2.96
N ALA A 65 21.40 -11.63 -4.22
CA ALA A 65 22.35 -12.00 -5.27
C ALA A 65 23.34 -10.87 -5.63
N GLU A 66 22.90 -9.62 -5.54
CA GLU A 66 23.71 -8.42 -5.79
C GLU A 66 24.51 -7.98 -4.55
N SER A 67 24.16 -8.47 -3.36
CA SER A 67 24.88 -8.18 -2.13
C SER A 67 26.31 -8.73 -2.19
N ASN A 68 27.27 -7.90 -1.75
CA ASN A 68 28.65 -8.30 -1.53
C ASN A 68 28.83 -9.15 -0.25
N GLY A 69 27.75 -9.48 0.45
CA GLY A 69 27.77 -10.22 1.72
C GLY A 69 28.17 -9.38 2.94
N GLU A 70 28.32 -8.06 2.79
CA GLU A 70 28.57 -7.15 3.91
C GLU A 70 27.26 -6.88 4.66
N PHE A 71 27.38 -6.84 5.99
CA PHE A 71 26.29 -6.48 6.90
C PHE A 71 26.64 -5.17 7.56
N TYR A 72 25.68 -4.25 7.60
CA TYR A 72 25.79 -2.99 8.31
C TYR A 72 24.90 -3.03 9.55
N THR A 73 25.43 -2.56 10.67
CA THR A 73 24.62 -2.24 11.84
C THR A 73 23.76 -1.00 11.56
N LEU A 74 22.69 -0.83 12.33
CA LEU A 74 21.83 0.35 12.21
C LEU A 74 22.64 1.63 12.46
N GLU A 75 23.55 1.60 13.45
CA GLU A 75 24.42 2.70 13.81
C GLU A 75 25.38 3.08 12.67
N GLU A 76 25.98 2.10 11.98
CA GLU A 76 26.85 2.34 10.83
C GLU A 76 26.09 2.96 9.66
N MET A 77 24.90 2.45 9.36
CA MET A 77 24.05 2.99 8.28
C MET A 77 23.62 4.43 8.58
N LEU A 78 23.21 4.72 9.82
CA LEU A 78 22.83 6.07 10.23
C LEU A 78 24.02 7.03 10.17
N ALA A 79 25.19 6.61 10.66
CA ALA A 79 26.41 7.42 10.59
C ALA A 79 26.81 7.75 9.14
N GLU A 80 26.68 6.80 8.21
CA GLU A 80 26.93 7.04 6.78
C GLU A 80 25.99 8.09 6.18
N LYS A 81 24.72 8.08 6.61
CA LYS A 81 23.72 9.08 6.18
C LYS A 81 23.81 10.40 6.93
N GLY A 82 24.74 10.54 7.88
CA GLY A 82 24.87 11.73 8.73
C GLY A 82 23.69 11.90 9.70
N LEU A 83 23.04 10.81 10.06
CA LEU A 83 21.89 10.75 10.97
C LEU A 83 22.29 10.11 12.30
N THR A 84 21.49 10.39 13.33
CA THR A 84 21.57 9.75 14.64
C THR A 84 20.30 8.96 14.94
N LEU A 85 20.34 8.10 15.96
CA LEU A 85 19.13 7.42 16.46
C LEU A 85 18.05 8.41 16.91
N GLU A 86 18.44 9.59 17.40
CA GLU A 86 17.49 10.63 17.82
C GLU A 86 16.77 11.28 16.62
N ASP A 87 17.42 11.33 15.46
CA ASP A 87 16.84 11.90 14.23
C ASP A 87 15.72 11.01 13.66
N ILE A 88 15.84 9.69 13.81
CA ILE A 88 14.83 8.73 13.35
C ILE A 88 13.76 8.42 14.41
N ALA A 89 14.02 8.75 15.69
CA ALA A 89 13.07 8.58 16.78
C ALA A 89 12.06 9.74 16.90
N ARG A 90 12.25 10.84 16.15
CA ARG A 90 11.22 11.88 16.00
C ARG A 90 10.14 11.38 15.06
N GLU A 91 9.13 10.72 15.63
CA GLU A 91 7.86 10.53 14.97
C GLU A 91 7.11 11.89 14.97
N ASP A 92 7.31 12.69 13.92
CA ASP A 92 6.41 13.81 13.61
C ASP A 92 5.07 13.23 13.10
N TYR A 93 4.23 12.76 14.04
CA TYR A 93 2.80 12.57 13.81
C TYR A 93 2.08 13.89 14.08
N GLU A 94 2.01 14.77 13.07
CA GLU A 94 0.99 15.84 12.99
C GLU A 94 -0.11 15.47 11.99
#